data_AF-A0A660UY93-F1
#
_entry.id   AF-A0A660UY93-F1
#
_cell.length_a   1.000
_cell.length_b   1.000
_cell.length_c   1.000
_cell.angle_alpha   90.00
_cell.angle_beta   90.00
_cell.angle_gamma   90.00
#
_symmetry.space_group_name_H-M   'P 1'
#
loop_
_entity.id
_entity.type
_entity.pdbx_description
1 polymer ?
#
loop_
_entity_poly.entity_id
_entity_poly.type
_entity_poly.pdbx_seq_one_letter_code
_entity_poly.pdbx_strand_id
1 'polypeptide(L)'
;MREKRIVLTPLREDKYGTVEGLDREELLGSAELERLVYRGMFEPLLSLPCFSSFGFVCSSCGSSFSVRRSVCSVCGSASLVRGSGFFGSGRSVHPTVDIDGFVDYGAFDTIDFERLVPSFDKARYKIDKLRDELTDTLIRLEIISERIETRKKYLVMKYLKEGVLDLDDIKDFDMWCMGRMYLRMLKIQEEIKETKKSRKIWFRQQAPK
;
A
#
# COMPACT_ATOMS: atom_id res chain seq x y z
N MET A 1 -46.55 26.84 -24.90
CA MET A 1 -45.15 26.50 -25.21
C MET A 1 -44.43 26.21 -23.90
N ARG A 2 -43.85 25.02 -23.73
CA ARG A 2 -43.18 24.59 -22.48
C ARG A 2 -41.67 24.76 -22.66
N GLU A 3 -41.05 25.64 -21.89
CA GLU A 3 -39.60 25.79 -21.81
C GLU A 3 -38.97 24.54 -21.19
N LYS A 4 -38.04 23.91 -21.92
CA LYS A 4 -37.22 22.81 -21.40
C LYS A 4 -36.09 23.41 -20.55
N ARG A 5 -36.22 23.29 -19.23
CA ARG A 5 -35.15 23.61 -18.28
C ARG A 5 -34.06 22.53 -18.38
N ILE A 6 -32.94 22.85 -19.00
CA ILE A 6 -31.74 21.99 -19.04
C ILE A 6 -31.14 22.00 -17.64
N VAL A 7 -31.18 20.85 -16.96
CA VAL A 7 -30.49 20.65 -15.68
C VAL A 7 -29.05 20.28 -16.02
N LEU A 8 -28.12 21.22 -15.87
CA LEU A 8 -26.69 20.92 -15.91
C LEU A 8 -26.34 20.17 -14.63
N THR A 9 -26.06 18.88 -14.75
CA THR A 9 -25.43 18.11 -13.67
C THR A 9 -24.02 18.66 -13.42
N PRO A 10 -23.62 18.93 -12.16
CA PRO A 10 -22.27 19.38 -11.87
C PRO A 10 -21.28 18.27 -12.22
N LEU A 11 -20.36 18.57 -13.14
CA LEU A 11 -19.16 17.77 -13.39
C LEU A 11 -18.42 17.62 -12.06
N ARG A 12 -18.20 16.37 -11.63
CA ARG A 12 -17.35 16.07 -10.47
C ARG A 12 -15.98 16.65 -10.77
N GLU A 13 -15.55 17.61 -9.94
CA GLU A 13 -14.22 18.19 -10.01
C GLU A 13 -13.15 17.09 -9.96
N ASP A 14 -12.25 17.11 -10.94
CA ASP A 14 -11.14 16.16 -11.04
C ASP A 14 -10.25 16.30 -9.81
N LYS A 15 -10.08 15.20 -9.07
CA LYS A 15 -9.34 15.17 -7.79
C LYS A 15 -7.83 15.41 -7.94
N TYR A 16 -7.33 15.44 -9.17
CA TYR A 16 -5.92 15.53 -9.49
C TYR A 16 -5.74 16.84 -10.25
N GLY A 17 -5.12 17.83 -9.60
CA GLY A 17 -5.01 19.20 -10.11
C GLY A 17 -4.36 19.28 -11.50
N THR A 18 -4.59 20.40 -12.19
CA THR A 18 -4.01 20.64 -13.52
C THR A 18 -2.51 20.96 -13.39
N VAL A 19 -1.68 20.33 -14.22
CA VAL A 19 -0.23 20.61 -14.30
C VAL A 19 -0.03 21.74 -15.32
N GLU A 20 0.63 22.84 -14.92
CA GLU A 20 0.90 23.95 -15.85
C GLU A 20 1.83 23.50 -16.99
N GLY A 21 1.41 23.72 -18.24
CA GLY A 21 2.20 23.46 -19.44
C GLY A 21 1.89 22.18 -20.22
N LEU A 22 0.91 21.37 -19.78
CA LEU A 22 0.40 20.23 -20.55
C LEU A 22 -1.09 20.39 -20.84
N ASP A 23 -1.47 20.13 -22.09
CA ASP A 23 -2.85 20.27 -22.54
C ASP A 23 -3.72 19.13 -21.99
N ARG A 24 -4.98 19.43 -21.65
CA ARG A 24 -5.84 18.47 -20.93
C ARG A 24 -6.20 17.24 -21.76
N GLU A 25 -6.12 17.34 -23.08
CA GLU A 25 -6.41 16.26 -24.03
C GLU A 25 -5.25 15.26 -24.12
N GLU A 26 -4.04 15.64 -23.69
CA GLU A 26 -2.88 14.75 -23.66
C GLU A 26 -2.72 14.00 -22.32
N LEU A 27 -3.49 14.39 -21.29
CA LEU A 27 -3.50 13.71 -20.00
C LEU A 27 -4.37 12.45 -20.08
N LEU A 28 -3.76 11.30 -19.81
CA LEU A 28 -4.48 10.03 -19.67
C LEU A 28 -5.59 10.15 -18.61
N GLY A 29 -6.75 9.58 -18.91
CA GLY A 29 -7.86 9.55 -17.96
C GLY A 29 -7.46 8.88 -16.64
N SER A 30 -8.03 9.35 -15.52
CA SER A 30 -7.68 8.84 -14.18
C SER A 30 -7.72 7.30 -14.08
N ALA A 31 -8.67 6.65 -14.76
CA ALA A 31 -8.79 5.19 -14.78
C ALA A 31 -7.66 4.49 -15.57
N GLU A 32 -7.14 5.12 -16.62
CA GLU A 32 -6.01 4.59 -17.40
C GLU A 32 -4.69 4.79 -16.67
N LEU A 33 -4.52 5.94 -16.00
CA LEU A 33 -3.34 6.21 -15.20
C LEU A 33 -3.20 5.20 -14.05
N GLU A 34 -4.31 4.91 -13.36
CA GLU A 34 -4.34 3.87 -12.32
C GLU A 34 -3.98 2.49 -12.90
N ARG A 35 -4.56 2.10 -14.05
CA ARG A 35 -4.24 0.83 -14.71
C ARG A 35 -2.76 0.70 -15.08
N LEU A 36 -2.12 1.76 -15.56
CA LEU A 36 -0.70 1.76 -15.91
C LEU A 36 0.20 1.65 -14.67
N VAL A 37 -0.15 2.36 -13.59
CA VAL A 37 0.56 2.27 -12.31
C VAL A 37 0.44 0.87 -11.71
N TYR A 38 -0.76 0.30 -11.69
CA TYR A 38 -0.98 -1.07 -11.22
C TYR A 38 -0.24 -2.09 -12.10
N ARG A 39 -0.27 -1.94 -13.43
CA ARG A 39 0.48 -2.83 -14.33
C ARG A 39 1.97 -2.76 -14.04
N GLY A 40 2.57 -1.57 -13.94
CA GLY A 40 4.01 -1.42 -13.67
C GLY A 40 4.44 -1.90 -12.28
N MET A 41 3.63 -1.68 -11.24
CA MET A 41 3.94 -2.14 -9.88
C MET A 41 3.86 -3.67 -9.74
N PHE A 42 2.92 -4.31 -10.43
CA PHE A 42 2.63 -5.73 -10.22
C PHE A 42 3.14 -6.64 -11.36
N GLU A 43 3.61 -6.11 -12.49
CA GLU A 43 4.22 -6.91 -13.55
C GLU A 43 5.35 -7.83 -13.03
N PRO A 44 6.28 -7.39 -12.16
CA PRO A 44 7.32 -8.27 -11.66
C PRO A 44 6.75 -9.46 -10.88
N LEU A 45 5.71 -9.23 -10.08
CA LEU A 45 5.02 -10.27 -9.31
C LEU A 45 4.22 -11.23 -10.20
N LEU A 46 3.60 -10.72 -11.26
CA LEU A 46 2.83 -11.50 -12.23
C LEU A 46 3.74 -12.28 -13.20
N SER A 47 4.96 -11.82 -13.42
CA SER A 47 5.98 -12.47 -14.26
C SER A 47 6.75 -13.57 -13.53
N LEU A 48 6.62 -13.69 -12.21
CA LEU A 48 7.27 -14.76 -11.46
C LEU A 48 6.66 -16.11 -11.90
N PRO A 49 7.47 -17.09 -12.30
CA PRO A 49 6.97 -18.43 -12.55
C PRO A 49 6.30 -18.91 -11.26
N CYS A 50 5.01 -19.24 -11.33
CA CYS A 50 4.32 -19.87 -10.21
C CYS A 50 5.02 -21.21 -9.93
N PHE A 51 5.94 -21.23 -8.97
CA PHE A 51 6.64 -22.45 -8.57
C PHE A 51 5.61 -23.42 -8.02
N SER A 52 5.18 -24.36 -8.85
CA SER A 52 4.44 -25.53 -8.41
C SER A 52 5.34 -26.29 -7.43
N SER A 53 5.03 -26.25 -6.13
CA SER A 53 5.75 -27.01 -5.12
C SER A 53 5.72 -28.50 -5.50
N PHE A 54 6.89 -29.09 -5.80
CA PHE A 54 7.02 -30.49 -6.18
C PHE A 54 6.64 -31.40 -5.00
N GLY A 55 5.52 -32.12 -5.12
CA GLY A 55 5.07 -33.13 -4.15
C GLY A 55 5.50 -34.55 -4.53
N PHE A 56 5.47 -35.47 -3.57
CA PHE A 56 5.58 -36.91 -3.83
C PHE A 56 4.20 -37.56 -3.66
N VAL A 57 3.85 -38.49 -4.54
CA VAL A 57 2.57 -39.21 -4.49
C VAL A 57 2.85 -40.70 -4.41
N CYS A 58 2.16 -41.38 -3.49
CA CYS A 58 2.21 -42.83 -3.37
C CYS A 58 1.41 -43.48 -4.51
N SER A 59 2.08 -44.24 -5.36
CA SER A 59 1.43 -44.93 -6.50
C SER A 59 0.41 -45.98 -6.07
N SER A 60 0.56 -46.56 -4.86
CA SER A 60 -0.33 -47.63 -4.38
C SER A 60 -1.65 -47.11 -3.84
N CYS A 61 -1.67 -45.94 -3.20
CA CYS A 61 -2.86 -45.44 -2.49
C CYS A 61 -3.23 -43.99 -2.84
N GLY A 62 -2.46 -43.31 -3.69
CA GLY A 62 -2.72 -41.94 -4.13
C GLY A 62 -2.45 -40.84 -3.10
N SER A 63 -2.03 -41.20 -1.88
CA SER A 63 -1.72 -40.20 -0.86
C SER A 63 -0.46 -39.40 -1.19
N SER A 64 -0.46 -38.13 -0.78
CA SER A 64 0.58 -37.18 -1.15
C SER A 64 1.32 -36.60 0.05
N PHE A 65 2.57 -36.25 -0.20
CA PHE A 65 3.51 -35.84 0.82
C PHE A 65 4.37 -34.69 0.31
N SER A 66 4.51 -33.66 1.13
CA SER A 66 5.38 -32.50 0.87
C SER A 66 6.86 -32.78 1.12
N VAL A 67 7.20 -33.92 1.76
CA VAL A 67 8.57 -34.31 2.10
C VAL A 67 8.86 -35.70 1.57
N ARG A 68 10.06 -35.89 1.02
CA ARG A 68 10.52 -37.18 0.49
C ARG A 68 10.63 -38.17 1.65
N ARG A 69 9.76 -39.20 1.64
CA ARG A 69 9.83 -40.34 2.55
C ARG A 69 10.28 -41.57 1.76
N SER A 70 10.86 -42.56 2.44
CA SER A 70 11.17 -43.86 1.83
C SER A 70 9.94 -44.76 1.72
N VAL A 71 8.93 -44.52 2.55
CA VAL A 71 7.68 -45.30 2.59
C VAL A 71 6.47 -44.39 2.84
N CYS A 72 5.34 -44.76 2.25
CA CYS A 72 4.06 -44.10 2.45
C CYS A 72 3.55 -44.32 3.88
N SER A 73 3.25 -43.26 4.63
CA SER A 73 2.77 -43.40 6.02
C SER A 73 1.35 -43.94 6.15
N VAL A 74 0.57 -43.96 5.05
CA VAL A 74 -0.80 -44.49 5.05
C VAL A 74 -0.82 -46.00 4.79
N CYS A 75 -0.11 -46.49 3.76
CA CYS A 75 -0.17 -47.89 3.36
C CYS A 75 1.15 -48.66 3.50
N GLY A 76 2.24 -48.01 3.94
CA GLY A 76 3.54 -48.65 4.15
C GLY A 76 4.36 -48.98 2.88
N SER A 77 3.83 -48.72 1.68
CA SER A 77 4.54 -49.07 0.44
C SER A 77 5.71 -48.12 0.15
N ALA A 78 6.79 -48.66 -0.43
CA ALA A 78 7.98 -47.90 -0.83
C ALA A 78 7.83 -47.19 -2.19
N SER A 79 6.64 -47.27 -2.79
CA SER A 79 6.38 -46.87 -4.18
C SER A 79 5.97 -45.39 -4.29
N LEU A 80 6.83 -44.49 -3.79
CA LEU A 80 6.65 -43.04 -3.89
C LEU A 80 7.23 -42.53 -5.21
N VAL A 81 6.36 -42.02 -6.07
CA VAL A 81 6.76 -41.40 -7.34
C VAL A 81 6.79 -39.90 -7.13
N ARG A 82 7.79 -39.23 -7.72
CA ARG A 82 7.83 -37.76 -7.76
C ARG A 82 6.68 -37.31 -8.64
N GLY A 83 5.56 -36.95 -8.03
CA GLY A 83 4.41 -36.46 -8.77
C GLY A 83 4.67 -35.02 -9.15
N SER A 84 4.54 -34.67 -10.42
CA SER A 84 4.21 -33.30 -10.83
C SER A 84 2.76 -32.98 -10.42
N GLY A 85 2.45 -33.23 -9.15
CA GLY A 85 1.13 -33.13 -8.56
C GLY A 85 1.11 -31.99 -7.56
N PHE A 86 0.36 -30.96 -7.92
CA PHE A 86 0.03 -29.80 -7.09
C PHE A 86 -0.60 -30.28 -5.78
N PHE A 87 0.13 -30.21 -4.67
CA PHE A 87 -0.42 -30.46 -3.34
C PHE A 87 -0.31 -29.20 -2.48
N GLY A 88 -1.34 -28.38 -2.58
CA GLY A 88 -1.67 -27.35 -1.60
C GLY A 88 -3.02 -27.68 -0.96
N SER A 89 -3.01 -27.95 0.34
CA SER A 89 -4.21 -27.87 1.20
C SER A 89 -4.55 -26.42 1.57
N GLY A 90 -3.80 -25.44 1.09
CA GLY A 90 -4.34 -24.12 0.78
C GLY A 90 -4.95 -24.21 -0.60
N ARG A 91 -6.25 -23.92 -0.75
CA ARG A 91 -6.96 -23.94 -2.03
C ARG A 91 -6.14 -23.18 -3.07
N SER A 92 -5.36 -23.87 -3.89
CA SER A 92 -4.71 -23.27 -5.04
C SER A 92 -5.83 -22.93 -5.99
N VAL A 93 -6.10 -21.64 -6.16
CA VAL A 93 -7.09 -21.17 -7.11
C VAL A 93 -6.47 -21.41 -8.49
N HIS A 94 -6.80 -22.55 -9.09
CA HIS A 94 -6.43 -22.82 -10.47
C HIS A 94 -7.43 -22.09 -11.37
N PRO A 95 -6.98 -21.13 -12.21
CA PRO A 95 -7.85 -20.58 -13.23
C PRO A 95 -8.35 -21.71 -14.12
N THR A 96 -9.65 -21.71 -14.41
CA THR A 96 -10.19 -22.64 -15.40
C THR A 96 -9.72 -22.11 -16.75
N VAL A 97 -9.00 -22.92 -17.53
CA VAL A 97 -8.53 -22.54 -18.86
C VAL A 97 -9.46 -23.21 -19.86
N ASP A 98 -10.00 -22.46 -20.80
CA ASP A 98 -10.83 -23.00 -21.87
C ASP A 98 -10.00 -23.78 -22.90
N ILE A 99 -10.70 -24.39 -23.86
CA ILE A 99 -10.09 -25.25 -24.88
C ILE A 99 -9.17 -24.44 -25.81
N ASP A 100 -9.38 -23.13 -25.91
CA ASP A 100 -8.59 -22.21 -26.74
C ASP A 100 -7.36 -21.65 -25.99
N GLY A 101 -7.17 -22.04 -24.73
CA GLY A 101 -6.05 -21.60 -23.89
C GLY A 101 -6.27 -20.25 -23.21
N PHE A 102 -7.48 -19.69 -23.27
CA PHE A 102 -7.84 -18.49 -22.53
C PHE A 102 -8.24 -18.84 -21.09
N VAL A 103 -7.73 -18.05 -20.15
CA VAL A 103 -8.09 -18.14 -18.74
C VAL A 103 -9.49 -17.57 -18.55
N ASP A 104 -10.44 -18.39 -18.09
CA ASP A 104 -11.77 -17.95 -17.69
C ASP A 104 -11.68 -17.17 -16.37
N TYR A 105 -11.69 -15.85 -16.50
CA TYR A 105 -11.72 -14.93 -15.37
C TYR A 105 -13.10 -14.88 -14.67
N GLY A 106 -14.12 -15.58 -15.18
CA GLY A 106 -15.47 -15.59 -14.63
C GLY A 106 -15.55 -16.10 -13.17
N ALA A 107 -14.59 -16.93 -12.75
CA ALA A 107 -14.46 -17.38 -11.36
C ALA A 107 -13.86 -16.32 -10.41
N PHE A 108 -13.17 -15.31 -10.93
CA PHE A 108 -12.66 -14.17 -10.16
C PHE A 108 -13.59 -12.95 -10.21
N ASP A 109 -14.54 -12.91 -11.14
CA ASP A 109 -15.51 -11.80 -11.25
C ASP A 109 -16.67 -11.90 -10.24
N THR A 110 -16.78 -13.02 -9.49
CA THR A 110 -17.89 -13.27 -8.55
C THR A 110 -17.49 -13.70 -7.14
N ILE A 111 -16.20 -13.91 -6.85
CA ILE A 111 -15.79 -13.94 -5.44
C ILE A 111 -15.92 -12.51 -4.94
N ASP A 112 -16.94 -12.24 -4.13
CA ASP A 112 -17.19 -10.99 -3.41
C ASP A 112 -15.91 -10.53 -2.67
N PHE A 113 -14.98 -9.89 -3.38
CA PHE A 113 -13.82 -9.25 -2.78
C PHE A 113 -14.29 -8.17 -1.80
N GLU A 114 -15.50 -7.61 -2.01
CA GLU A 114 -16.16 -6.73 -1.06
C GLU A 114 -16.44 -7.37 0.30
N ARG A 115 -16.66 -8.69 0.39
CA ARG A 115 -16.86 -9.41 1.66
C ARG A 115 -15.57 -9.79 2.36
N LEU A 116 -14.48 -9.99 1.61
CA LEU A 116 -13.19 -10.42 2.16
C LEU A 116 -12.28 -9.24 2.53
N VAL A 117 -12.48 -8.06 1.94
CA VAL A 117 -11.71 -6.88 2.31
C VAL A 117 -12.25 -6.33 3.63
N PRO A 118 -11.47 -6.37 4.73
CA PRO A 118 -11.88 -5.69 5.96
C PRO A 118 -12.14 -4.22 5.64
N SER A 119 -13.23 -3.66 6.17
CA SER A 119 -13.64 -2.28 5.91
C SER A 119 -12.43 -1.34 5.97
N PHE A 120 -12.14 -0.65 4.87
CA PHE A 120 -10.94 0.19 4.75
C PHE A 120 -10.96 1.32 5.78
N ASP A 121 -10.10 1.19 6.81
CA ASP A 121 -9.94 2.21 7.84
C ASP A 121 -9.11 3.37 7.29
N LYS A 122 -9.80 4.35 6.70
CA LYS A 122 -9.21 5.59 6.15
C LYS A 122 -8.30 6.30 7.16
N ALA A 123 -8.67 6.28 8.44
CA ALA A 123 -7.89 6.96 9.48
C ALA A 123 -6.58 6.21 9.75
N ARG A 124 -6.59 4.88 9.75
CA ARG A 124 -5.37 4.06 9.83
C ARG A 124 -4.45 4.32 8.65
N TYR A 125 -4.98 4.25 7.42
CA TYR A 125 -4.19 4.52 6.21
C TYR A 125 -3.53 5.91 6.26
N LYS A 126 -4.28 6.94 6.66
CA LYS A 126 -3.74 8.29 6.83
C LYS A 126 -2.62 8.35 7.87
N ILE A 127 -2.79 7.68 9.02
CA ILE A 127 -1.75 7.63 10.06
C ILE A 127 -0.49 6.95 9.53
N ASP A 128 -0.62 5.85 8.80
CA ASP A 128 0.51 5.11 8.25
C ASP A 128 1.25 5.99 7.22
N LYS A 129 0.54 6.64 6.30
CA LYS A 129 1.15 7.60 5.36
C LYS A 129 1.88 8.75 6.05
N LEU A 130 1.30 9.32 7.11
CA LEU A 130 1.95 10.39 7.88
C LEU A 130 3.21 9.89 8.61
N ARG A 131 3.27 8.60 8.99
CA ARG A 131 4.49 8.03 9.57
C ARG A 131 5.59 7.89 8.53
N ASP A 132 5.25 7.51 7.30
CA ASP A 132 6.20 7.43 6.20
C ASP A 132 6.78 8.82 5.88
N GLU A 133 5.93 9.85 5.83
CA GLU A 133 6.38 11.25 5.70
C GLU A 133 7.28 11.68 6.87
N LEU A 134 6.94 11.26 8.10
CA LEU A 134 7.75 11.55 9.27
C LEU A 134 9.14 10.91 9.18
N THR A 135 9.23 9.63 8.77
CA THR A 135 10.51 8.94 8.60
C THR A 135 11.38 9.61 7.54
N ASP A 136 10.79 10.03 6.42
CA ASP A 136 11.51 10.76 5.37
C ASP A 136 12.06 12.10 5.87
N THR A 137 11.27 12.84 6.66
CA THR A 137 11.73 14.11 7.23
C THR A 137 12.84 13.92 8.26
N LEU A 138 12.83 12.84 9.03
CA LEU A 138 13.87 12.51 10.00
C LEU A 138 15.19 12.17 9.31
N ILE A 139 15.16 11.36 8.23
CA ILE A 139 16.36 11.03 7.45
C ILE A 139 17.00 12.30 6.88
N ARG A 140 16.20 13.21 6.31
CA ARG A 140 16.72 14.49 5.79
C ARG A 140 17.31 15.36 6.89
N LEU A 141 16.65 15.41 8.05
CA LEU A 141 17.13 16.16 9.20
C LEU A 141 18.44 15.59 9.73
N GLU A 142 18.60 14.26 9.77
CA GLU A 142 19.82 13.58 10.18
C GLU A 142 21.01 13.98 9.29
N ILE A 143 20.86 13.89 7.96
CA ILE A 143 21.88 14.26 6.97
C ILE A 143 22.32 15.73 7.13
N ILE A 144 21.39 16.66 7.34
CA ILE A 144 21.73 18.07 7.55
C ILE A 144 22.42 18.25 8.91
N SER A 145 21.98 17.53 9.94
CA SER A 145 22.49 17.66 11.30
C SER A 145 23.95 17.20 11.46
N GLU A 146 24.46 16.39 10.54
CA GLU A 146 25.86 15.96 10.48
C GLU A 146 26.79 17.09 10.02
N ARG A 147 26.27 18.08 9.27
CA ARG A 147 27.05 19.21 8.74
C ARG A 147 27.22 20.35 9.75
N ILE A 148 26.36 20.39 10.77
CA ILE A 148 26.29 21.48 11.75
C ILE A 148 26.96 21.06 13.06
N GLU A 149 27.72 21.96 13.69
CA GLU A 149 28.27 21.74 15.03
C GLU A 149 27.18 21.34 16.05
N THR A 150 27.46 20.27 16.80
CA THR A 150 26.48 19.60 17.67
C THR A 150 25.79 20.53 18.67
N ARG A 151 26.47 21.54 19.23
CA ARG A 151 25.86 22.46 20.21
C ARG A 151 24.90 23.46 19.58
N LYS A 152 25.24 23.99 18.40
CA LYS A 152 24.46 25.05 17.73
C LYS A 152 23.09 24.50 17.28
N LYS A 153 23.05 23.28 16.73
CA LYS A 153 21.80 22.66 16.27
C LYS A 153 20.74 22.52 17.37
N TYR A 154 21.14 22.10 18.58
CA TYR A 154 20.19 21.95 19.69
C TYR A 154 19.65 23.29 20.20
N LEU A 155 20.47 24.35 20.20
CA LEU A 155 20.01 25.70 20.56
C LEU A 155 18.96 26.21 19.59
N VAL A 156 19.20 26.07 18.28
CA VAL A 156 18.24 26.49 17.24
C VAL A 156 16.93 25.70 17.36
N MET A 157 17.00 24.37 17.48
CA MET A 157 15.79 23.54 17.65
C MET A 157 15.01 23.91 18.93
N LYS A 158 15.72 24.23 20.02
CA LYS A 158 15.10 24.66 21.28
C LYS A 158 14.33 25.97 21.11
N TYR A 159 14.98 27.01 20.55
CA TYR A 159 14.34 28.31 20.38
C TYR A 159 13.20 28.29 19.35
N LEU A 160 13.32 27.49 18.28
CA LEU A 160 12.22 27.26 17.34
C LEU A 160 11.02 26.57 18.01
N LYS A 161 11.26 25.58 18.87
CA LYS A 161 10.20 24.90 19.62
C LYS A 161 9.48 25.83 20.59
N GLU A 162 10.22 26.73 21.22
CA GLU A 162 9.70 27.73 22.15
C GLU A 162 9.01 28.91 21.43
N GLY A 163 9.20 29.04 20.11
CA GLY A 163 8.68 30.16 19.32
C GLY A 163 9.38 31.50 19.59
N VAL A 164 10.62 31.45 20.09
CA VAL A 164 11.43 32.65 20.41
C VAL A 164 12.24 33.12 19.20
N LEU A 165 12.53 32.21 18.27
CA LEU A 165 13.31 32.45 17.05
C LEU A 165 12.44 32.13 15.85
N ASP A 166 12.34 33.05 14.89
CA ASP A 166 11.68 32.78 13.62
C ASP A 166 12.67 32.19 12.60
N LEU A 167 12.15 31.49 11.58
CA LEU A 167 13.01 30.93 10.54
C LEU A 167 13.79 32.01 9.79
N ASP A 168 13.21 33.18 9.59
CA ASP A 168 13.80 34.28 8.82
C ASP A 168 14.97 34.96 9.55
N ASP A 169 15.09 34.76 10.87
CA ASP A 169 16.22 35.26 11.68
C ASP A 169 17.50 34.44 11.48
N ILE A 170 17.40 33.24 10.89
CA ILE A 170 18.51 32.31 10.70
C ILE A 170 19.25 32.61 9.40
N LYS A 171 20.45 33.18 9.51
CA LYS A 171 21.31 33.51 8.35
C LYS A 171 22.00 32.31 7.71
N ASP A 172 22.31 31.28 8.50
CA ASP A 172 23.01 30.09 8.01
C ASP A 172 22.03 29.16 7.28
N PHE A 173 22.35 28.82 6.03
CA PHE A 173 21.45 28.06 5.15
C PHE A 173 21.17 26.64 5.67
N ASP A 174 22.17 25.96 6.22
CA ASP A 174 22.01 24.60 6.74
C ASP A 174 21.14 24.61 8.02
N MET A 175 21.37 25.57 8.93
CA MET A 175 20.50 25.76 10.10
C MET A 175 19.07 26.13 9.72
N TRP A 176 18.88 26.97 8.71
CA TRP A 176 17.56 27.33 8.20
C TRP A 176 16.83 26.09 7.66
N CYS A 177 17.50 25.28 6.83
CA CYS A 177 16.96 24.03 6.31
C CYS A 177 16.59 23.06 7.44
N MET A 178 17.47 22.89 8.42
CA MET A 178 17.22 22.06 9.60
C MET A 178 16.00 22.54 10.39
N GLY A 179 15.91 23.85 10.64
CA GLY A 179 14.80 24.45 11.36
C GLY A 179 13.46 24.24 10.65
N ARG A 180 13.44 24.43 9.33
CA ARG A 180 12.25 24.17 8.50
C ARG A 180 11.80 22.71 8.57
N MET A 181 12.73 21.76 8.48
CA MET A 181 12.42 20.33 8.59
C MET A 181 11.92 19.97 9.99
N TYR A 182 12.52 20.55 11.03
CA TYR A 182 12.09 20.35 12.41
C TYR A 182 10.64 20.82 12.65
N LEU A 183 10.28 22.01 12.15
CA LEU A 183 8.90 22.51 12.26
C LEU A 183 7.91 21.64 11.47
N ARG A 184 8.29 21.17 10.27
CA ARG A 184 7.47 20.22 9.50
C ARG A 184 7.24 18.92 10.28
N MET A 185 8.28 18.39 10.91
CA MET A 185 8.20 17.19 11.75
C MET A 185 7.23 17.39 12.92
N LEU A 186 7.29 18.52 13.62
CA LEU A 186 6.36 18.84 14.72
C LEU A 186 4.91 18.88 14.23
N LYS A 187 4.66 19.51 13.07
CA LYS A 187 3.33 19.56 12.45
C LYS A 187 2.80 18.16 12.12
N ILE A 188 3.62 17.30 11.50
CA ILE A 188 3.21 15.91 11.18
C ILE A 188 2.87 15.13 12.47
N GLN A 189 3.66 15.30 13.54
CA GLN A 189 3.37 14.65 14.81
C GLN A 189 2.03 15.10 15.42
N GLU A 190 1.69 16.37 15.28
CA GLU A 190 0.40 16.92 15.71
C GLU A 190 -0.75 16.34 14.89
N GLU A 191 -0.64 16.32 13.56
CA GLU A 191 -1.64 15.72 12.66
C GLU A 191 -1.88 14.23 12.97
N ILE A 192 -0.83 13.47 13.29
CA ILE A 192 -0.96 12.07 13.74
C ILE A 192 -1.74 12.00 15.06
N LYS A 193 -1.44 12.87 16.03
CA LYS A 193 -2.14 12.90 17.33
C LYS A 193 -3.62 13.24 17.15
N GLU A 194 -3.94 14.23 16.32
CA GLU A 194 -5.31 14.63 16.02
C GLU A 194 -6.09 13.53 15.30
N THR A 195 -5.48 12.89 14.30
CA THR A 195 -6.10 11.78 13.57
C THR A 195 -6.38 10.59 14.52
N LYS A 196 -5.46 10.29 15.44
CA LYS A 196 -5.67 9.28 16.49
C LYS A 196 -6.80 9.65 17.46
N LYS A 197 -6.90 10.92 17.88
CA LYS A 197 -7.99 11.40 18.75
C LYS A 197 -9.33 11.26 18.05
N SER A 198 -9.43 11.73 16.80
CA SER A 198 -10.65 11.67 15.98
C SER A 198 -11.12 10.23 15.78
N ARG A 199 -10.20 9.32 15.46
CA ARG A 199 -10.47 7.87 15.34
C ARG A 199 -11.02 7.30 16.65
N LYS A 200 -10.42 7.63 17.79
CA LYS A 200 -10.87 7.16 19.11
C LYS A 200 -12.28 7.65 19.46
N ILE A 201 -12.62 8.90 19.13
CA ILE A 201 -13.96 9.45 19.35
C ILE A 201 -14.98 8.73 18.47
N TRP A 202 -14.66 8.52 17.19
CA TRP A 202 -15.53 7.81 16.25
C TRP A 202 -15.85 6.38 16.71
N PHE A 203 -14.84 5.62 17.16
CA PHE A 203 -15.06 4.27 17.69
C PHE A 203 -15.93 4.25 18.95
N ARG A 204 -15.85 5.28 19.81
CA ARG A 204 -16.72 5.40 20.99
C ARG A 204 -18.17 5.65 20.61
N GLN A 205 -18.42 6.40 19.53
CA GLN A 205 -19.78 6.70 19.06
C GLN A 205 -20.45 5.50 18.38
N GLN A 206 -19.66 4.56 17.83
CA GLN A 206 -20.17 3.36 17.17
C GLN A 206 -20.40 2.16 18.09
N ALA A 207 -19.96 2.22 19.35
CA ALA A 207 -20.19 1.13 20.29
C ALA A 207 -21.72 1.00 20.55
N PRO A 208 -22.35 -0.15 20.27
CA PRO A 208 -23.74 -0.37 20.61
C PRO A 208 -23.92 -0.22 22.13
N LYS A 209 -24.97 0.50 22.54
CA LYS A 209 -25.32 0.68 23.96
C LYS A 209 -25.79 -0.61 24.59
#